data_AF-A0A9P6TSQ0-F1
#
_entry.id   AF-A0A9P6TSQ0-F1
#
_cell.length_a   1.000
_cell.length_b   1.000
_cell.length_c   1.000
_cell.angle_alpha   90.00
_cell.angle_beta   90.00
_cell.angle_gamma   90.00
#
_symmetry.space_group_name_H-M   'P 1'
#
loop_
_entity.id
_entity.type
_entity.pdbx_description
1 polymer ?
#
loop_
_entity_poly.entity_id
_entity_poly.type
_entity_poly.pdbx_seq_one_letter_code
_entity_poly.pdbx_strand_id
1 'polypeptide(L)'
;MSEYYENIVDQVLETTTEKIISAAPNSYIAAQRSQKDVATVQTFVRGLQGHLNYMRADLLSAVRPLVESNIPSLLPVSLVGTMHLNEDDDDDDAEQYQDSNNSLPSAPVIASELTEVFLTLNKHMAIQLGLIVNADEAANNIVQQSIQNPHTSDVSKKHGETGSEILTKWLQSWFAQIEVTLCTEFDGRVHDAIQSIMEDFLIDD
;
A
#
# COMPACT_ATOMS: atom_id res chain seq x y z
N MET A 1 12.28 8.07 -3.00
CA MET A 1 11.53 7.27 -1.99
C MET A 1 10.04 7.20 -2.29
N SER A 2 9.28 8.30 -2.35
CA SER A 2 7.83 8.22 -2.64
C SER A 2 7.51 7.56 -3.98
N GLU A 3 8.27 7.86 -5.04
CA GLU A 3 8.12 7.24 -6.38
C GLU A 3 8.27 5.71 -6.34
N TYR A 4 9.13 5.18 -5.46
CA TYR A 4 9.31 3.75 -5.29
C TYR A 4 8.05 3.08 -4.72
N TYR A 5 7.44 3.67 -3.69
CA TYR A 5 6.19 3.17 -3.13
C TYR A 5 5.02 3.37 -4.10
N GLU A 6 4.96 4.49 -4.82
CA GLU A 6 3.95 4.78 -5.84
C GLU A 6 3.96 3.69 -6.92
N ASN A 7 5.14 3.32 -7.43
CA ASN A 7 5.27 2.27 -8.45
C ASN A 7 4.80 0.90 -7.95
N ILE A 8 5.13 0.53 -6.71
CA ILE A 8 4.67 -0.74 -6.12
C ILE A 8 3.15 -0.76 -5.98
N VAL A 9 2.57 0.31 -5.41
CA VAL A 9 1.13 0.44 -5.24
C VAL A 9 0.43 0.38 -6.59
N ASP A 10 0.95 1.08 -7.60
CA ASP A 10 0.41 1.09 -8.95
C ASP A 10 0.37 -0.31 -9.57
N GLN A 11 1.49 -1.03 -9.51
CA GLN A 11 1.61 -2.39 -10.06
C GLN A 11 0.71 -3.40 -9.34
N VAL A 12 0.63 -3.33 -8.00
CA VAL A 12 -0.22 -4.21 -7.20
C VAL A 12 -1.69 -3.98 -7.55
N LEU A 13 -2.11 -2.72 -7.66
CA LEU A 13 -3.51 -2.37 -7.95
C LEU A 13 -3.89 -2.65 -9.40
N GLU A 14 -2.98 -2.44 -10.35
CA GLU A 14 -3.20 -2.84 -11.75
C GLU A 14 -3.44 -4.35 -11.84
N THR A 15 -2.50 -5.15 -11.32
CA THR A 15 -2.60 -6.63 -11.34
C THR A 15 -3.84 -7.14 -10.60
N THR A 16 -4.17 -6.53 -9.45
CA THR A 16 -5.33 -6.94 -8.66
C THR A 16 -6.64 -6.56 -9.34
N THR A 17 -6.70 -5.37 -9.96
CA THR A 17 -7.87 -4.91 -10.72
C THR A 17 -8.17 -5.86 -11.87
N GLU A 18 -7.16 -6.26 -12.65
CA GLU A 18 -7.34 -7.22 -13.75
C GLU A 18 -7.90 -8.56 -13.27
N LYS A 19 -7.39 -9.09 -12.15
CA LYS A 19 -7.87 -10.33 -11.53
C LYS A 19 -9.31 -10.22 -11.05
N ILE A 20 -9.66 -9.12 -10.38
CA ILE A 20 -11.03 -8.88 -9.89
C ILE A 20 -12.00 -8.77 -11.07
N ILE A 21 -11.67 -7.96 -12.08
CA ILE A 21 -12.54 -7.72 -13.24
C ILE A 21 -12.73 -8.99 -14.08
N SER A 22 -11.70 -9.81 -14.25
CA SER A 22 -11.82 -11.09 -14.95
C SER A 22 -12.66 -12.12 -14.18
N ALA A 23 -12.62 -12.11 -12.84
CA ALA A 23 -13.41 -13.00 -11.98
C ALA A 23 -14.84 -12.51 -11.69
N ALA A 24 -15.11 -11.20 -11.85
CA ALA A 24 -16.37 -10.55 -11.50
C ALA A 24 -17.62 -11.14 -12.20
N PRO A 25 -17.62 -11.42 -13.52
CA PRO A 25 -18.80 -11.97 -14.19
C PRO A 25 -19.24 -13.32 -13.61
N ASN A 26 -18.29 -14.22 -13.37
CA ASN A 26 -18.57 -15.55 -12.85
C ASN A 26 -19.10 -15.48 -11.41
N SER A 27 -18.50 -14.62 -10.60
CA SER A 27 -18.88 -14.42 -9.20
C SER A 27 -20.29 -13.82 -9.09
N TYR A 28 -20.60 -12.83 -9.93
CA TYR A 28 -21.94 -12.23 -10.00
C TYR A 28 -23.01 -13.24 -10.46
N ILE A 29 -22.73 -14.02 -11.52
CA ILE A 29 -23.66 -15.04 -12.02
C ILE A 29 -23.91 -16.13 -10.96
N ALA A 30 -22.87 -16.55 -10.24
CA ALA A 30 -22.99 -17.52 -9.15
C ALA A 30 -23.87 -16.98 -8.00
N ALA A 31 -23.75 -15.68 -7.70
CA ALA A 31 -24.52 -15.01 -6.66
C ALA A 31 -26.01 -14.81 -7.02
N GLN A 32 -26.34 -14.52 -8.29
CA GLN A 32 -27.71 -14.21 -8.72
C GLN A 32 -28.65 -15.43 -8.88
N ARG A 33 -28.13 -16.67 -8.84
CA ARG A 33 -28.83 -17.98 -8.89
C ARG A 33 -29.88 -18.24 -10.00
N SER A 34 -30.43 -17.23 -10.68
CA SER A 34 -31.62 -17.41 -11.53
C SER A 34 -31.69 -16.50 -12.76
N GLN A 35 -30.85 -15.47 -12.93
CA GLN A 35 -30.98 -14.56 -14.06
C GLN A 35 -29.62 -14.21 -14.69
N LYS A 36 -29.36 -14.76 -15.88
CA LYS A 36 -28.20 -14.42 -16.74
C LYS A 36 -28.55 -13.23 -17.62
N ASP A 37 -28.89 -12.10 -17.03
CA ASP A 37 -29.00 -10.87 -17.81
C ASP A 37 -27.60 -10.30 -18.05
N VAL A 38 -27.08 -10.49 -19.25
CA VAL A 38 -25.77 -9.99 -19.68
C VAL A 38 -25.64 -8.49 -19.46
N ALA A 39 -26.72 -7.71 -19.61
CA ALA A 39 -26.70 -6.27 -19.39
C ALA A 39 -26.44 -5.93 -17.91
N THR A 40 -27.04 -6.65 -16.97
CA THR A 40 -26.79 -6.44 -15.52
C THR A 40 -25.37 -6.81 -15.13
N VAL A 41 -24.81 -7.89 -15.69
CA VAL A 41 -23.42 -8.29 -15.44
C VAL A 41 -22.46 -7.21 -15.95
N GLN A 42 -22.68 -6.69 -17.16
CA GLN A 42 -21.84 -5.62 -17.72
C GLN A 42 -21.93 -4.33 -16.90
N THR A 43 -23.13 -3.95 -16.44
CA THR A 43 -23.30 -2.78 -15.56
C THR A 43 -22.54 -2.96 -14.24
N PHE A 44 -22.64 -4.14 -13.61
CA PHE A 44 -21.87 -4.47 -12.41
C PHE A 44 -20.36 -4.36 -12.64
N VAL A 45 -19.84 -5.03 -13.68
CA VAL A 45 -18.40 -5.05 -14.00
C VAL A 45 -17.88 -3.63 -14.27
N ARG A 46 -18.66 -2.80 -15.00
CA ARG A 46 -18.29 -1.41 -15.26
C ARG A 46 -18.28 -0.57 -13.99
N GLY A 47 -19.28 -0.73 -13.13
CA GLY A 47 -19.34 -0.03 -11.84
C GLY A 47 -18.19 -0.42 -10.91
N LEU A 48 -17.85 -1.71 -10.88
CA LEU A 48 -16.71 -2.25 -10.17
C LEU A 48 -15.39 -1.69 -10.69
N GLN A 49 -15.18 -1.67 -12.01
CA GLN A 49 -13.99 -1.08 -12.62
C GLN A 49 -13.83 0.40 -12.28
N GLY A 50 -14.93 1.16 -12.30
CA GLY A 50 -14.93 2.56 -11.88
C GLY A 50 -14.46 2.74 -10.43
N HIS A 51 -14.98 1.93 -9.50
CA HIS A 51 -14.56 1.99 -8.10
C HIS A 51 -13.11 1.58 -7.90
N LEU A 52 -12.64 0.54 -8.59
CA LEU A 52 -11.24 0.10 -8.52
C LEU A 52 -10.28 1.18 -9.03
N ASN A 53 -10.63 1.84 -10.13
CA ASN A 53 -9.84 2.96 -10.64
C ASN A 53 -9.83 4.15 -9.68
N TYR A 54 -10.96 4.45 -9.04
CA TYR A 54 -11.05 5.48 -8.02
C TYR A 54 -10.17 5.14 -6.80
N MET A 55 -10.27 3.91 -6.29
CA MET A 55 -9.43 3.41 -5.19
C MET A 55 -7.94 3.48 -5.56
N ARG A 56 -7.57 3.13 -6.80
CA ARG A 56 -6.18 3.28 -7.28
C ARG A 56 -5.70 4.73 -7.24
N ALA A 57 -6.51 5.67 -7.74
CA ALA A 57 -6.16 7.09 -7.68
C ALA A 57 -6.02 7.58 -6.23
N ASP A 58 -6.92 7.18 -5.35
CA ASP A 58 -6.92 7.58 -3.94
C ASP A 58 -5.68 7.06 -3.22
N LEU A 59 -5.36 5.77 -3.37
CA LEU A 59 -4.16 5.17 -2.79
C LEU A 59 -2.87 5.81 -3.29
N LEU A 60 -2.75 6.04 -4.61
CA LEU A 60 -1.57 6.72 -5.18
C LEU A 60 -1.42 8.14 -4.63
N SER A 61 -2.53 8.87 -4.47
CA SER A 61 -2.51 10.22 -3.88
C SER A 61 -2.11 10.23 -2.42
N ALA A 62 -2.35 9.13 -1.69
CA ALA A 62 -2.00 8.98 -0.29
C ALA A 62 -0.54 8.56 -0.08
N VAL A 63 0.11 7.87 -1.04
CA VAL A 63 1.48 7.37 -0.85
C VAL A 63 2.44 8.47 -0.43
N ARG A 64 2.49 9.57 -1.18
CA ARG A 64 3.44 10.67 -0.91
C ARG A 64 3.30 11.28 0.50
N PRO A 65 2.13 11.76 0.94
CA PRO A 65 1.99 12.33 2.28
C PRO A 65 2.25 11.30 3.39
N LEU A 66 1.96 10.02 3.16
CA LEU A 66 2.27 8.97 4.13
C LEU A 66 3.78 8.72 4.25
N VAL A 67 4.50 8.66 3.13
CA VAL A 67 5.96 8.53 3.14
C VAL A 67 6.61 9.74 3.83
N GLU A 68 6.19 10.95 3.47
CA GLU A 68 6.74 12.20 4.02
C GLU A 68 6.47 12.37 5.51
N SER A 69 5.31 11.95 6.00
CA SER A 69 4.97 12.04 7.44
C SER A 69 5.69 11.01 8.30
N ASN A 70 6.07 9.86 7.74
CA ASN A 70 6.69 8.77 8.50
C ASN A 70 8.23 8.80 8.48
N ILE A 71 8.87 9.27 7.41
CA ILE A 71 10.35 9.34 7.32
C ILE A 71 10.99 10.06 8.52
N PRO A 72 10.55 11.27 8.93
CA PRO A 72 11.19 11.99 10.03
C PRO A 72 11.11 11.25 11.38
N SER A 73 10.09 10.41 11.56
CA SER A 73 9.88 9.68 12.81
C SER A 73 10.72 8.41 12.94
N LEU A 74 11.26 7.91 11.82
CA LEU A 74 11.94 6.62 11.77
C LEU A 74 13.46 6.74 11.59
N LEU A 75 14.00 7.92 11.27
CA LEU A 75 15.43 8.10 11.13
C LEU A 75 16.14 8.11 12.50
N PRO A 76 17.11 7.22 12.76
CA PRO A 76 17.91 7.25 13.97
C PRO A 76 18.65 8.58 14.11
N VAL A 77 18.68 9.14 15.31
CA VAL A 77 19.42 10.37 15.63
C VAL A 77 20.92 10.25 15.28
N SER A 78 21.46 9.02 15.33
CA SER A 78 22.84 8.69 14.93
C SER A 78 23.15 9.00 13.46
N LEU A 79 22.18 8.81 12.56
CA LEU A 79 22.32 9.05 11.12
C LEU A 79 22.18 10.54 10.76
N VAL A 80 21.41 11.30 11.53
CA VAL A 80 21.21 12.74 11.32
C VAL A 80 22.49 13.52 11.64
N GLY A 81 23.25 13.09 12.66
CA GLY A 81 24.49 13.76 13.08
C GLY A 81 25.62 13.68 12.04
N THR A 82 25.68 12.63 11.23
CA THR A 82 26.72 12.45 10.19
C THR A 82 26.52 13.31 8.94
N MET A 83 25.31 13.81 8.66
CA MET A 83 25.05 14.63 7.46
C MET A 83 25.35 16.12 7.65
N HIS A 84 25.62 16.58 8.89
CA HIS A 84 25.74 18.01 9.20
C HIS A 84 27.18 18.50 9.44
N LEU A 85 28.20 17.68 9.13
CA LEU A 85 29.61 17.99 9.41
C LEU A 85 30.42 18.51 8.21
N ASN A 86 29.78 18.89 7.10
CA ASN A 86 30.48 19.34 5.88
C ASN A 86 30.25 20.83 5.52
N GLU A 87 29.60 21.62 6.39
CA GLU A 87 29.45 23.06 6.15
C GLU A 87 30.37 23.84 7.10
N ASP A 88 31.49 24.25 6.52
CA ASP A 88 32.22 25.50 6.77
C ASP A 88 32.57 25.83 8.24
N ASP A 89 33.83 25.62 8.62
CA ASP A 89 34.55 26.54 9.51
C ASP A 89 36.05 26.48 9.21
N ASP A 90 36.46 27.29 8.23
CA ASP A 90 37.85 27.72 7.98
C ASP A 90 38.27 28.74 9.07
N ASP A 91 38.35 28.34 10.34
CA ASP A 91 38.96 29.17 11.38
C ASP A 91 40.07 28.41 12.13
N ASP A 92 41.29 28.81 11.79
CA ASP A 92 42.57 28.45 12.40
C ASP A 92 42.57 28.72 13.92
N ASP A 93 42.31 27.72 14.76
CA ASP A 93 42.81 27.72 16.14
C ASP A 93 43.13 26.30 16.62
N ALA A 94 44.42 26.02 16.67
CA ALA A 94 45.00 24.75 17.09
C ALA A 94 44.99 24.61 18.62
N GLU A 95 43.94 24.00 19.19
CA GLU A 95 43.96 23.48 20.56
C GLU A 95 43.51 22.01 20.58
N GLN A 96 44.45 21.17 21.01
CA GLN A 96 44.39 19.72 21.12
C GLN A 96 43.32 19.28 22.13
N TYR A 97 42.19 18.76 21.66
CA TYR A 97 41.33 17.89 22.47
C TYR A 97 41.25 16.50 21.83
N GLN A 98 42.14 15.61 22.29
CA GLN A 98 41.95 14.18 22.18
C GLN A 98 40.89 13.78 23.23
N ASP A 99 39.61 13.75 22.82
CA ASP A 99 38.59 13.10 23.62
C ASP A 99 37.87 12.01 22.82
N SER A 100 38.29 10.78 23.10
CA SER A 100 37.47 9.59 23.32
C SER A 100 36.30 9.27 22.36
N ASN A 101 36.52 8.22 21.56
CA ASN A 101 35.60 7.09 21.37
C ASN A 101 34.32 7.24 20.51
N ASN A 102 34.16 8.27 19.68
CA ASN A 102 33.16 8.19 18.61
C ASN A 102 33.74 7.44 17.40
N SER A 103 33.90 6.12 17.53
CA SER A 103 34.10 5.26 16.36
C SER A 103 32.85 5.34 15.51
N LEU A 104 32.99 5.81 14.26
CA LEU A 104 31.91 5.79 13.28
C LEU A 104 31.31 4.37 13.24
N PRO A 105 29.97 4.23 13.22
CA PRO A 105 29.35 2.92 13.04
C PRO A 105 29.83 2.31 11.72
N SER A 106 30.16 1.02 11.74
CA SER A 106 30.59 0.32 10.53
C SER A 106 29.41 0.18 9.56
N ALA A 107 29.69 0.13 8.25
CA ALA A 107 28.66 0.00 7.21
C ALA A 107 27.64 -1.14 7.46
N PRO A 108 28.00 -2.32 7.99
CA PRO A 108 27.03 -3.37 8.34
C PRO A 108 26.05 -2.97 9.45
N VAL A 109 26.48 -2.15 10.41
CA VAL A 109 25.63 -1.66 11.50
C VAL A 109 24.60 -0.67 10.94
N ILE A 110 25.06 0.27 10.10
CA ILE A 110 24.18 1.24 9.42
C ILE A 110 23.16 0.52 8.53
N ALA A 111 23.58 -0.49 7.77
CA ALA A 111 22.69 -1.28 6.91
C ALA A 111 21.62 -2.04 7.71
N SER A 112 21.99 -2.61 8.87
CA SER A 112 21.04 -3.29 9.75
C SER A 112 20.00 -2.33 10.33
N GLU A 113 20.43 -1.16 10.81
CA GLU A 113 19.52 -0.14 11.34
C GLU A 113 18.56 0.38 10.26
N LEU A 114 19.09 0.68 9.06
CA LEU A 114 18.26 1.08 7.92
C LEU A 114 17.27 -0.03 7.53
N THR A 115 17.66 -1.30 7.59
CA THR A 115 16.75 -2.42 7.31
C THR A 115 15.54 -2.41 8.24
N GLU A 116 15.77 -2.26 9.54
CA GLU A 116 14.68 -2.25 10.52
C GLU A 116 13.75 -1.05 10.35
N VAL A 117 14.31 0.12 10.04
CA VAL A 117 13.59 1.36 9.75
C VAL A 117 12.67 1.20 8.53
N PHE A 118 13.20 0.65 7.44
CA PHE A 118 12.42 0.44 6.21
C PHE A 118 11.32 -0.61 6.40
N LEU A 119 11.59 -1.72 7.10
CA LEU A 119 10.57 -2.72 7.41
C LEU A 119 9.44 -2.14 8.27
N THR A 120 9.79 -1.28 9.22
CA THR A 120 8.79 -0.57 10.05
C THR A 120 7.94 0.38 9.21
N LEU A 121 8.58 1.16 8.32
CA LEU A 121 7.90 2.05 7.39
C LEU A 121 6.95 1.28 6.47
N ASN A 122 7.42 0.20 5.85
CA ASN A 122 6.63 -0.64 4.96
C ASN A 122 5.36 -1.16 5.61
N LYS A 123 5.50 -1.72 6.83
CA LYS A 123 4.37 -2.23 7.58
C LYS A 123 3.36 -1.13 7.89
N HIS A 124 3.84 0.04 8.28
CA HIS A 124 2.97 1.18 8.57
C HIS A 124 2.24 1.66 7.32
N MET A 125 2.95 1.81 6.20
CA MET A 125 2.41 2.18 4.89
C MET A 125 1.33 1.18 4.45
N ALA A 126 1.61 -0.13 4.51
CA ALA A 126 0.67 -1.17 4.11
C ALA A 126 -0.63 -1.10 4.93
N ILE A 127 -0.52 -0.95 6.25
CA ILE A 127 -1.69 -0.82 7.15
C ILE A 127 -2.50 0.44 6.80
N GLN A 128 -1.86 1.61 6.64
CA GLN A 128 -2.56 2.85 6.33
C GLN A 128 -3.26 2.80 4.97
N LEU A 129 -2.61 2.22 3.96
CA LEU A 129 -3.22 2.01 2.65
C LEU A 129 -4.39 1.00 2.73
N GLY A 130 -4.27 -0.05 3.55
CA GLY A 130 -5.37 -0.98 3.83
C GLY A 130 -6.58 -0.29 4.48
N LEU A 131 -6.35 0.65 5.40
CA LEU A 131 -7.41 1.45 6.00
C LEU A 131 -8.10 2.37 4.99
N ILE A 132 -7.35 2.93 4.03
CA ILE A 132 -7.91 3.76 2.95
C ILE A 132 -8.79 2.91 2.02
N VAL A 133 -8.35 1.69 1.68
CA VAL A 133 -9.16 0.74 0.90
C VAL A 133 -10.50 0.47 1.58
N ASN A 134 -10.50 0.30 2.92
CA ASN A 134 -11.68 0.00 3.73
C ASN A 134 -12.53 -1.12 3.09
N ALA A 135 -11.97 -2.33 3.08
CA ALA A 135 -12.50 -3.48 2.36
C ALA A 135 -13.99 -3.74 2.60
N ASP A 136 -14.46 -3.55 3.83
CA ASP A 136 -15.85 -3.77 4.21
C ASP A 136 -16.78 -2.71 3.60
N GLU A 137 -16.45 -1.44 3.77
CA GLU A 137 -17.26 -0.34 3.26
C GLU A 137 -17.25 -0.30 1.73
N ALA A 138 -16.08 -0.45 1.10
CA ALA A 138 -15.93 -0.46 -0.34
C ALA A 138 -16.74 -1.60 -0.99
N ALA A 139 -16.66 -2.82 -0.44
CA ALA A 139 -17.40 -3.96 -0.94
C ALA A 139 -18.92 -3.76 -0.81
N ASN A 140 -19.37 -3.26 0.34
CA ASN A 140 -20.78 -2.99 0.57
C ASN A 140 -21.31 -1.90 -0.37
N ASN A 141 -20.59 -0.80 -0.54
CA ASN A 141 -20.98 0.31 -1.42
C ASN A 141 -21.12 -0.14 -2.88
N ILE A 142 -20.14 -0.90 -3.40
CA ILE A 142 -20.17 -1.42 -4.77
C ILE A 142 -21.39 -2.33 -4.99
N VAL A 143 -21.65 -3.25 -4.07
CA VAL A 143 -22.76 -4.20 -4.17
C VAL A 143 -24.10 -3.48 -4.09
N GLN A 144 -24.26 -2.55 -3.16
CA GLN A 144 -25.49 -1.77 -3.02
C GLN A 144 -25.79 -0.95 -4.28
N GLN A 145 -24.79 -0.23 -4.81
CA GLN A 145 -24.97 0.58 -6.02
C GLN A 145 -25.27 -0.27 -7.26
N SER A 146 -24.79 -1.52 -7.29
CA SER A 146 -24.99 -2.41 -8.44
C SER A 146 -26.30 -3.20 -8.39
N ILE A 147 -26.85 -3.44 -7.20
CA ILE A 147 -28.07 -4.25 -7.00
C ILE A 147 -29.33 -3.40 -6.82
N GLN A 148 -29.19 -2.09 -6.54
CA GLN A 148 -30.32 -1.17 -6.48
C GLN A 148 -30.99 -0.96 -7.85
N ASN A 149 -31.76 -1.96 -8.28
CA ASN A 149 -32.85 -1.82 -9.24
C ASN A 149 -34.13 -1.50 -8.45
N PRO A 150 -34.72 -0.30 -8.60
CA PRO A 150 -35.76 0.23 -7.71
C PRO A 150 -37.16 -0.43 -7.80
N HIS A 151 -37.30 -1.63 -8.38
CA HIS A 151 -38.62 -2.18 -8.74
C HIS A 151 -39.01 -3.53 -8.16
N THR A 152 -38.26 -4.10 -7.20
CA THR A 152 -38.67 -5.38 -6.57
C THR A 152 -38.64 -5.32 -5.04
N SER A 153 -39.20 -4.26 -4.49
CA SER A 153 -39.61 -4.24 -3.09
C SER A 153 -40.93 -4.99 -2.94
N ASP A 154 -40.93 -6.32 -3.05
CA ASP A 154 -41.84 -7.09 -2.20
C ASP A 154 -41.54 -8.60 -2.15
N VAL A 155 -41.74 -9.13 -0.96
CA VAL A 155 -41.86 -10.55 -0.59
C VAL A 155 -40.59 -11.41 -0.52
N SER A 156 -40.15 -11.59 0.73
CA SER A 156 -39.85 -12.89 1.37
C SER A 156 -38.45 -12.97 2.00
N LYS A 157 -38.35 -12.49 3.24
CA LYS A 157 -37.29 -12.85 4.19
C LYS A 157 -37.39 -14.35 4.50
N LYS A 158 -36.79 -15.20 3.67
CA LYS A 158 -36.37 -16.54 4.07
C LYS A 158 -34.86 -16.52 4.33
N HIS A 159 -34.49 -17.13 5.44
CA HIS A 159 -33.15 -17.25 6.03
C HIS A 159 -32.20 -18.03 5.10
N GLY A 160 -31.75 -17.39 4.03
CA GLY A 160 -30.76 -17.90 3.11
C GLY A 160 -29.86 -16.75 2.68
N GLU A 161 -28.55 -16.99 2.67
CA GLU A 161 -27.54 -16.02 2.26
C GLU A 161 -27.94 -15.40 0.92
N THR A 162 -28.15 -14.08 0.91
CA THR A 162 -28.61 -13.39 -0.30
C THR A 162 -27.47 -13.30 -1.31
N GLY A 163 -27.78 -13.19 -2.60
CA GLY A 163 -26.76 -12.99 -3.62
C GLY A 163 -25.86 -11.78 -3.33
N SER A 164 -26.42 -10.73 -2.71
CA SER A 164 -25.65 -9.56 -2.28
C SER A 164 -24.62 -9.91 -1.18
N GLU A 165 -24.99 -10.72 -0.18
CA GLU A 165 -24.07 -11.14 0.89
C GLU A 165 -22.89 -11.96 0.34
N ILE A 166 -23.17 -12.88 -0.60
CA ILE A 166 -22.13 -13.68 -1.28
C ILE A 166 -21.16 -12.76 -2.03
N LEU A 167 -21.70 -11.80 -2.78
CA LEU A 167 -20.90 -10.88 -3.60
C LEU A 167 -20.08 -9.92 -2.74
N THR A 168 -20.64 -9.43 -1.63
CA THR A 168 -19.92 -8.59 -0.66
C THR A 168 -18.76 -9.36 -0.05
N LYS A 169 -18.97 -10.59 0.42
CA LYS A 169 -17.88 -11.43 0.97
C LYS A 169 -16.78 -11.71 -0.05
N TRP A 170 -17.16 -11.96 -1.30
CA TRP A 170 -16.21 -12.14 -2.39
C TRP A 170 -15.35 -10.88 -2.62
N LEU A 171 -15.95 -9.69 -2.66
CA LEU A 171 -15.21 -8.43 -2.79
C LEU A 171 -14.34 -8.12 -1.56
N GLN A 172 -14.87 -8.32 -0.35
CA GLN A 172 -14.11 -8.15 0.90
C GLN A 172 -12.83 -8.99 0.88
N SER A 173 -12.93 -10.25 0.44
CA SER A 173 -11.76 -11.12 0.33
C SER A 173 -10.72 -10.61 -0.67
N TRP A 174 -11.13 -9.95 -1.75
CA TRP A 174 -10.20 -9.34 -2.71
C TRP A 174 -9.55 -8.07 -2.16
N PHE A 175 -10.33 -7.21 -1.52
CA PHE A 175 -9.82 -5.96 -0.94
C PHE A 175 -8.89 -6.21 0.25
N ALA A 176 -9.19 -7.20 1.09
CA ALA A 176 -8.28 -7.62 2.16
C ALA A 176 -6.94 -8.17 1.62
N GLN A 177 -6.92 -8.74 0.42
CA GLN A 177 -5.67 -9.21 -0.20
C GLN A 177 -4.77 -8.06 -0.66
N ILE A 178 -5.30 -6.85 -0.88
CA ILE A 178 -4.50 -5.69 -1.31
C ILE A 178 -3.47 -5.35 -0.23
N GLU A 179 -3.91 -5.22 1.03
CA GLU A 179 -3.02 -4.92 2.16
C GLU A 179 -1.90 -5.96 2.30
N VAL A 180 -2.26 -7.25 2.26
CA VAL A 180 -1.30 -8.36 2.38
C VAL A 180 -0.28 -8.35 1.24
N THR A 181 -0.76 -8.09 0.01
CA THR A 181 0.11 -8.03 -1.17
C THR A 181 1.05 -6.84 -1.11
N LEU A 182 0.55 -5.66 -0.71
CA LEU A 182 1.36 -4.46 -0.51
C LEU A 182 2.45 -4.69 0.54
N CYS A 183 2.12 -5.27 1.68
CA CYS A 183 3.10 -5.60 2.72
C CYS A 183 4.21 -6.51 2.17
N THR A 184 3.83 -7.55 1.42
CA THR A 184 4.76 -8.51 0.84
C THR A 184 5.67 -7.85 -0.20
N GLU A 185 5.11 -7.03 -1.11
CA GLU A 185 5.88 -6.35 -2.16
C GLU A 185 6.79 -5.27 -1.60
N PHE A 186 6.33 -4.52 -0.58
CA PHE A 186 7.17 -3.54 0.09
C PHE A 186 8.37 -4.21 0.75
N ASP A 187 8.15 -5.30 1.50
CA ASP A 187 9.21 -6.03 2.20
C ASP A 187 10.19 -6.69 1.24
N GLY A 188 9.68 -7.27 0.14
CA GLY A 188 10.50 -7.95 -0.87
C GLY A 188 11.54 -7.04 -1.53
N ARG A 189 11.28 -5.73 -1.59
CA ARG A 189 12.13 -4.75 -2.28
C ARG A 189 12.96 -3.87 -1.32
N VAL A 190 12.85 -4.06 0.00
CA VAL A 190 13.70 -3.39 0.99
C VAL A 190 15.17 -3.67 0.74
N HIS A 191 15.49 -4.92 0.39
CA HIS A 191 16.88 -5.32 0.16
C HIS A 191 17.48 -4.56 -1.03
N ASP A 192 16.72 -4.42 -2.12
CA ASP A 192 17.14 -3.67 -3.30
C ASP A 192 17.38 -2.19 -2.97
N ALA A 193 16.50 -1.58 -2.18
CA ALA A 193 16.63 -0.19 -1.77
C ALA A 193 17.86 0.04 -0.88
N ILE A 194 18.13 -0.86 0.07
CA ILE A 194 19.28 -0.75 0.97
C ILE A 194 20.57 -1.02 0.23
N GLN A 195 20.59 -2.01 -0.67
CA GLN A 195 21.74 -2.27 -1.52
C GLN A 195 22.09 -1.04 -2.37
N SER A 196 21.10 -0.41 -3.01
CA SER A 196 21.31 0.82 -3.77
C SER A 196 21.92 1.94 -2.91
N ILE A 197 21.41 2.15 -1.70
CA ILE A 197 21.93 3.16 -0.76
C ILE A 197 23.38 2.83 -0.36
N MET A 198 23.66 1.56 -0.04
CA MET A 198 25.01 1.14 0.33
C MET A 198 26.01 1.27 -0.83
N GLU A 199 25.59 0.98 -2.06
CA GLU A 199 26.41 1.15 -3.25
C GLU A 199 26.78 2.63 -3.47
N ASP A 200 25.84 3.55 -3.28
CA ASP A 200 26.10 5.00 -3.37
C ASP A 200 27.15 5.46 -2.34
N PHE A 201 27.09 4.96 -1.10
CA PHE A 201 28.06 5.29 -0.05
C PHE A 201 29.48 4.74 -0.30
N LEU A 202 29.62 3.69 -1.12
CA LEU A 202 30.92 3.06 -1.39
C LEU A 202 31.65 3.64 -2.60
N ILE A 203 31.00 4.51 -3.38
CA ILE A 203 31.57 5.12 -4.60
C ILE A 203 32.33 6.43 -4.29
N ASP A 204 32.11 7.04 -3.12
CA ASP A 204 32.67 8.35 -2.75
C ASP A 204 34.02 8.30 -1.98
N ASP A 205 34.69 7.14 -1.91
CA ASP A 205 36.07 6.95 -1.39
C ASP A 205 37.10 6.72 -2.53
#